data_AF-A0AA42JX53-F1
#
_entry.id   AF-A0AA42JX53-F1
#
_cell.length_a   1.000
_cell.length_b   1.000
_cell.length_c   1.000
_cell.angle_alpha   90.00
_cell.angle_beta   90.00
_cell.angle_gamma   90.00
#
_symmetry.space_group_name_H-M   'P 1'
#
loop_
_entity.id
_entity.type
_entity.pdbx_description
1 polymer ?
#
loop_
_entity_poly.entity_id
_entity_poly.type
_entity_poly.pdbx_seq_one_letter_code
_entity_poly.pdbx_strand_id
1 'polypeptide(L)'
;MITGLYCFPMNFAQLGQDVATRLFRAEEVNLKPEQRFPNTSNRVYTGEVRAHEIARIATLNLLTLPSPSTTALQKLLPNFFAQTGIHVNMSVRPYGEIYNILDTIDEHPYYDLLRVDVACFPWFAERTLVPLNAIGGGLTDLQSKFTEQKQSRFCLVNNIAYAMPFDASVQLLFYRKDLFEDPITKRMYFESTGKELKVPTTFEDYDRISRFFYAHREAGNEHKPYGSSSTTGSAGIISSEYLLRYYAAGGCLIDSSSTPSLSPPIAEKVLAEYIHQLSFSDRINSEWWGESIARFESGDLAMNIAYMNLFNDVAHSPMSNSIGYA
;
A
#
# COMPACT_ATOMS: atom_id res chain seq x y z
N MET A 1 5.55 29.63 -30.89
CA MET A 1 6.92 29.86 -30.36
C MET A 1 6.89 31.11 -29.51
N ILE A 2 7.27 31.03 -28.23
CA ILE A 2 7.66 32.22 -27.46
C ILE A 2 9.17 32.31 -27.63
N THR A 3 9.63 33.30 -28.39
CA THR A 3 11.05 33.59 -28.59
C THR A 3 11.67 34.08 -27.28
N GLY A 4 12.74 33.42 -26.81
CA GLY A 4 13.64 33.99 -25.80
C GLY A 4 13.79 33.27 -24.45
N LEU A 5 13.09 32.16 -24.19
CA LEU A 5 13.35 31.36 -22.99
C LEU A 5 14.20 30.12 -23.32
N TYR A 6 15.49 30.18 -23.00
CA TYR A 6 16.38 29.02 -22.96
C TYR A 6 16.38 28.46 -21.54
N CYS A 7 15.53 27.48 -21.27
CA CYS A 7 15.60 26.72 -20.03
C CYS A 7 16.63 25.60 -20.21
N PHE A 8 17.68 25.57 -19.39
CA PHE A 8 18.53 24.40 -19.21
C PHE A 8 17.90 23.53 -18.09
N PRO A 9 17.11 22.49 -18.43
CA PRO A 9 16.56 21.64 -17.39
C PRO A 9 17.70 20.86 -16.71
N MET A 10 17.65 20.80 -15.39
CA MET A 10 18.44 19.85 -14.62
C MET A 10 18.02 18.43 -15.03
N ASN A 11 18.97 17.59 -15.43
CA ASN A 11 18.70 16.18 -15.73
C ASN A 11 18.51 15.40 -14.42
N PHE A 12 17.30 15.45 -13.85
CA PHE A 12 16.97 14.80 -12.58
C PHE A 12 17.15 13.28 -12.60
N ALA A 13 17.02 12.63 -13.76
CA ALA A 13 17.28 11.20 -13.91
C ALA A 13 18.78 10.89 -13.73
N GLN A 14 19.66 11.64 -14.40
CA GLN A 14 21.11 11.51 -14.21
C GLN A 14 21.51 11.87 -12.77
N LEU A 15 20.95 12.96 -12.22
CA LEU A 15 21.21 13.35 -10.84
C LEU A 15 20.82 12.23 -9.87
N GLY A 16 19.64 11.63 -10.06
CA GLY A 16 19.18 10.49 -9.26
C GLY A 16 20.12 9.28 -9.37
N GLN A 17 20.60 8.98 -10.57
CA GLN A 17 21.54 7.88 -10.80
C GLN A 17 22.91 8.14 -10.16
N ASP A 18 23.42 9.37 -10.24
CA ASP A 18 24.70 9.77 -9.65
C ASP A 18 24.64 9.73 -8.12
N VAL A 19 23.53 10.21 -7.54
CA VAL A 19 23.26 10.12 -6.09
C VAL A 19 23.19 8.67 -5.65
N ALA A 20 22.39 7.83 -6.33
CA ALA A 20 22.26 6.41 -6.00
C ALA A 20 23.60 5.68 -6.09
N THR A 21 24.34 5.85 -7.20
CA THR A 21 25.65 5.24 -7.40
C THR A 21 26.63 5.61 -6.30
N ARG A 22 26.55 6.84 -5.80
CA ARG A 22 27.45 7.33 -4.75
C ARG A 22 27.05 6.82 -3.37
N LEU A 23 25.76 6.72 -3.07
CA LEU A 23 25.26 6.06 -1.86
C LEU A 23 25.69 4.59 -1.80
N PHE A 24 25.66 3.88 -2.93
CA PHE A 24 26.13 2.50 -3.01
C PHE A 24 27.66 2.34 -2.92
N ARG A 25 28.43 3.40 -3.18
CA ARG A 25 29.91 3.39 -3.13
C ARG A 25 30.49 4.03 -1.86
N ALA A 26 29.65 4.65 -1.03
CA ALA A 26 30.10 5.35 0.16
C ALA A 26 30.27 4.36 1.33
N GLU A 27 31.35 3.57 1.27
CA GLU A 27 31.99 3.10 2.50
C GLU A 27 32.70 4.31 3.12
N GLU A 28 32.13 4.85 4.21
CA GLU A 28 32.74 5.80 5.15
C GLU A 28 33.61 6.95 4.56
N VAL A 29 33.05 7.84 3.74
CA VAL A 29 33.75 9.08 3.39
C VAL A 29 32.95 10.32 3.80
N ASN A 30 33.59 11.15 4.62
CA ASN A 30 33.15 12.47 5.07
C ASN A 30 32.69 13.34 3.87
N LEU A 31 31.37 13.44 3.66
CA LEU A 31 30.80 14.15 2.53
C LEU A 31 30.97 15.66 2.75
N LYS A 32 31.65 16.34 1.82
CA LYS A 32 31.71 17.81 1.82
C LYS A 32 30.30 18.40 1.68
N PRO A 33 29.99 19.51 2.37
CA PRO A 33 28.64 20.10 2.41
C PRO A 33 28.17 20.65 1.05
N GLU A 34 29.09 21.00 0.15
CA GLU A 34 28.76 21.39 -1.22
C GLU A 34 29.38 20.41 -2.22
N GLN A 35 28.52 19.80 -3.05
CA GLN A 35 28.93 18.95 -4.16
C GLN A 35 28.35 19.49 -5.46
N ARG A 36 29.20 19.60 -6.47
CA ARG A 36 28.82 20.05 -7.81
C ARG A 36 28.70 18.82 -8.69
N PHE A 37 27.51 18.64 -9.28
CA PHE A 37 27.26 17.59 -10.26
C PHE A 37 27.31 18.21 -11.66
N PRO A 38 28.08 17.65 -12.61
CA PRO A 38 28.10 18.15 -13.97
C PRO A 38 26.74 17.85 -14.61
N ASN A 39 25.97 18.90 -14.96
CA ASN A 39 24.75 18.74 -15.74
C ASN A 39 25.11 18.46 -17.20
N THR A 40 25.36 17.18 -17.53
CA THR A 40 25.69 16.71 -18.88
C THR A 40 24.45 16.58 -19.76
N SER A 41 23.52 17.53 -19.69
CA SER A 41 22.40 17.58 -20.63
C SER A 41 22.90 18.04 -22.00
N ASN A 42 23.41 17.12 -22.83
CA ASN A 42 23.70 17.40 -24.25
C ASN A 42 22.42 17.59 -25.08
N ARG A 43 21.26 17.53 -24.45
CA ARG A 43 19.95 17.79 -25.05
C ARG A 43 19.44 19.11 -24.49
N VAL A 44 19.61 20.17 -25.26
CA VAL A 44 18.65 21.27 -25.21
C VAL A 44 17.33 20.65 -25.62
N TYR A 45 16.50 20.28 -24.66
CA TYR A 45 15.11 19.96 -24.95
C TYR A 45 14.45 21.30 -25.28
N THR A 46 14.53 21.73 -26.54
CA THR A 46 13.36 22.40 -27.10
C THR A 46 12.29 21.32 -27.07
N GLY A 47 11.48 21.29 -26.01
CA GLY A 47 10.20 20.64 -26.11
C GLY A 47 9.54 21.29 -27.32
N GLU A 48 9.49 20.58 -28.44
CA GLU A 48 8.34 20.78 -29.30
C GLU A 48 7.17 20.41 -28.40
N VAL A 49 6.59 21.43 -27.77
CA VAL A 49 5.16 21.41 -27.51
C VAL A 49 4.62 21.11 -28.90
N ARG A 50 4.25 19.84 -29.14
CA ARG A 50 3.38 19.54 -30.26
C ARG A 50 2.21 20.45 -30.00
N ALA A 51 2.11 21.51 -30.79
CA ALA A 51 0.89 22.27 -30.90
C ALA A 51 -0.10 21.29 -31.52
N HIS A 52 -0.63 20.38 -30.71
CA HIS A 52 -2.01 20.03 -30.86
C HIS A 52 -2.71 21.39 -30.77
N GLU A 53 -3.42 21.74 -31.83
CA GLU A 53 -4.45 22.77 -31.76
C GLU A 53 -5.08 22.66 -30.38
N ILE A 54 -5.19 23.77 -29.65
CA ILE A 54 -5.79 23.82 -28.31
C ILE A 54 -7.28 23.49 -28.48
N ALA A 55 -7.58 22.24 -28.76
CA ALA A 55 -8.88 21.65 -28.94
C ALA A 55 -9.34 21.26 -27.55
N ARG A 56 -9.74 22.26 -26.76
CA ARG A 56 -10.07 22.19 -25.33
C ARG A 56 -8.91 21.70 -24.46
N ILE A 57 -8.76 22.32 -23.29
CA ILE A 57 -8.03 21.70 -22.19
C ILE A 57 -8.74 20.39 -21.89
N ALA A 58 -8.09 19.26 -22.16
CA ALA A 58 -8.62 17.95 -21.83
C ALA A 58 -8.51 17.76 -20.31
N THR A 59 -9.62 17.39 -19.68
CA THR A 59 -9.69 17.10 -18.25
C THR A 59 -10.06 15.64 -18.08
N LEU A 60 -9.32 14.92 -17.24
CA LEU A 60 -9.63 13.56 -16.82
C LEU A 60 -10.09 13.58 -15.36
N ASN A 61 -11.19 12.90 -15.04
CA ASN A 61 -11.67 12.75 -13.68
C ASN A 61 -11.35 11.33 -13.17
N LEU A 62 -10.48 11.25 -12.16
CA LEU A 62 -10.03 10.02 -11.51
C LEU A 62 -10.77 9.80 -10.20
N LEU A 63 -11.49 8.69 -10.05
CA LEU A 63 -11.99 8.19 -8.77
C LEU A 63 -10.93 7.33 -8.09
N THR A 64 -10.58 7.65 -6.84
CA THR A 64 -9.57 6.91 -6.07
C THR A 64 -9.87 6.95 -4.57
N LEU A 65 -9.18 6.12 -3.79
CA LEU A 65 -9.22 6.13 -2.32
C LEU A 65 -8.04 6.90 -1.71
N PRO A 66 -8.16 7.37 -0.45
CA PRO A 66 -7.02 7.87 0.31
C PRO A 66 -5.93 6.81 0.44
N SER A 67 -4.71 7.12 0.00
CA SER A 67 -3.52 6.31 0.25
C SER A 67 -2.25 7.14 0.04
N PRO A 68 -1.08 6.67 0.53
CA PRO A 68 0.20 7.33 0.23
C PRO A 68 0.44 7.53 -1.27
N SER A 69 0.08 6.53 -2.09
CA SER A 69 0.15 6.61 -3.56
C SER A 69 -0.75 7.71 -4.16
N THR A 70 -1.93 7.95 -3.58
CA THR A 70 -2.83 9.05 -4.00
C THR A 70 -2.19 10.41 -3.71
N THR A 71 -1.58 10.58 -2.54
CA THR A 71 -0.84 11.80 -2.18
C THR A 71 0.37 12.02 -3.08
N ALA A 72 1.11 10.95 -3.41
CA ALA A 72 2.22 11.01 -4.34
C ALA A 72 1.76 11.42 -5.74
N LEU A 73 0.68 10.82 -6.24
CA LEU A 73 0.10 11.14 -7.55
C LEU A 73 -0.31 12.61 -7.64
N GLN A 74 -0.98 13.16 -6.61
CA GLN A 74 -1.35 14.58 -6.54
C GLN A 74 -0.13 15.50 -6.71
N LYS A 75 1.01 15.17 -6.07
CA LYS A 75 2.26 15.93 -6.19
C LYS A 75 2.88 15.86 -7.59
N LEU A 76 2.59 14.79 -8.35
CA LEU A 76 3.10 14.59 -9.71
C LEU A 76 2.23 15.27 -10.79
N LEU A 77 0.95 15.55 -10.50
CA LEU A 77 0.01 16.14 -11.47
C LEU A 77 0.48 17.46 -12.10
N PRO A 78 1.14 18.40 -11.39
CA PRO A 78 1.62 19.64 -12.03
C PRO A 78 2.62 19.39 -13.14
N ASN A 79 3.54 18.42 -12.96
CA ASN A 79 4.51 18.04 -13.98
C ASN A 79 3.83 17.29 -15.13
N PHE A 80 2.86 16.42 -14.85
CA PHE A 80 2.05 15.76 -15.88
C PHE A 80 1.32 16.79 -16.76
N PHE A 81 0.70 17.81 -16.15
CA PHE A 81 0.05 18.90 -16.88
C PHE A 81 1.05 19.69 -17.71
N ALA A 82 2.22 20.06 -17.16
CA ALA A 82 3.26 20.78 -17.90
C ALA A 82 3.75 20.01 -19.14
N GLN A 83 3.78 18.67 -19.08
CA GLN A 83 4.23 17.82 -20.19
C GLN A 83 3.14 17.52 -21.22
N THR A 84 1.87 17.41 -20.80
CA THR A 84 0.79 16.89 -21.65
C THR A 84 -0.31 17.90 -21.97
N GLY A 85 -0.43 18.98 -21.18
CA GLY A 85 -1.55 19.91 -21.23
C GLY A 85 -2.87 19.36 -20.66
N ILE A 86 -2.87 18.15 -20.08
CA ILE A 86 -4.06 17.48 -19.56
C ILE A 86 -4.20 17.76 -18.06
N HIS A 87 -5.37 18.26 -17.66
CA HIS A 87 -5.71 18.38 -16.23
C HIS A 87 -6.28 17.06 -15.71
N VAL A 88 -5.92 16.69 -14.49
CA VAL A 88 -6.51 15.54 -13.80
C VAL A 88 -7.19 16.02 -12.53
N ASN A 89 -8.50 15.85 -12.47
CA ASN A 89 -9.29 16.07 -11.26
C ASN A 89 -9.36 14.75 -10.48
N MET A 90 -9.00 14.78 -9.20
CA MET A 90 -9.05 13.59 -8.35
C MET A 90 -10.25 13.67 -7.39
N SER A 91 -11.18 12.73 -7.52
CA SER A 91 -12.24 12.47 -6.53
C SER A 91 -11.73 11.41 -5.57
N VAL A 92 -11.31 11.83 -4.38
CA VAL A 92 -10.81 10.94 -3.33
C VAL A 92 -11.96 10.58 -2.40
N ARG A 93 -12.34 9.31 -2.32
CA ARG A 93 -13.50 8.82 -1.56
C ARG A 93 -13.13 7.66 -0.62
N PRO A 94 -13.75 7.54 0.57
CA PRO A 94 -13.58 6.37 1.43
C PRO A 94 -13.90 5.07 0.69
N TYR A 95 -13.28 3.97 1.13
CA TYR A 95 -13.42 2.66 0.48
C TYR A 95 -14.89 2.26 0.28
N GLY A 96 -15.72 2.36 1.33
CA GLY A 96 -17.16 2.02 1.24
C GLY A 96 -17.94 2.85 0.22
N GLU A 97 -17.62 4.15 0.07
CA GLU A 97 -18.27 5.01 -0.93
C GLU A 97 -17.89 4.62 -2.36
N ILE A 98 -16.64 4.19 -2.59
CA ILE A 98 -16.22 3.75 -3.94
C ILE A 98 -17.07 2.57 -4.40
N TYR A 99 -17.37 1.60 -3.54
CA TYR A 99 -18.25 0.48 -3.91
C TYR A 99 -19.64 0.94 -4.33
N ASN A 100 -20.24 1.86 -3.58
CA ASN A 100 -21.56 2.40 -3.91
C ASN A 100 -21.55 3.13 -5.27
N ILE A 101 -20.50 3.90 -5.54
CA ILE A 101 -20.30 4.59 -6.82
C ILE A 101 -20.10 3.59 -7.96
N LEU A 102 -19.31 2.52 -7.75
CA LEU A 102 -19.08 1.48 -8.77
C LEU A 102 -20.35 0.68 -9.08
N ASP A 103 -21.22 0.46 -8.09
CA ASP A 103 -22.50 -0.23 -8.29
C ASP A 103 -23.50 0.60 -9.11
N THR A 104 -23.41 1.93 -9.00
CA THR A 104 -24.24 2.91 -9.72
C THR A 104 -23.46 3.71 -10.76
N ILE A 105 -22.40 3.12 -11.33
CA ILE A 105 -21.44 3.84 -12.18
C ILE A 105 -22.06 4.49 -13.42
N ASP A 106 -23.17 3.94 -13.93
CA ASP A 106 -23.94 4.51 -15.04
C ASP A 106 -24.52 5.89 -14.70
N GLU A 107 -24.76 6.18 -13.41
CA GLU A 107 -25.17 7.50 -12.89
C GLU A 107 -24.00 8.48 -12.76
N HIS A 108 -22.77 7.99 -12.94
CA HIS A 108 -21.52 8.75 -12.80
C HIS A 108 -20.68 8.76 -14.10
N PRO A 109 -21.25 9.14 -15.27
CA PRO A 109 -20.60 9.03 -16.58
C PRO A 109 -19.44 10.02 -16.78
N TYR A 110 -19.15 10.84 -15.77
CA TYR A 110 -18.10 11.85 -15.80
C TYR A 110 -16.76 11.33 -15.28
N TYR A 111 -16.68 10.11 -14.72
CA TYR A 111 -15.40 9.51 -14.34
C TYR A 111 -14.73 8.85 -15.55
N ASP A 112 -13.49 9.26 -15.83
CA ASP A 112 -12.68 8.73 -16.94
C ASP A 112 -11.74 7.61 -16.48
N LEU A 113 -11.29 7.68 -15.23
CA LEU A 113 -10.34 6.74 -14.63
C LEU A 113 -10.86 6.28 -13.27
N LEU A 114 -10.72 4.99 -13.00
CA LEU A 114 -11.15 4.36 -11.75
C LEU A 114 -9.99 3.58 -11.16
N ARG A 115 -9.67 3.83 -9.88
CA ARG A 115 -8.86 2.91 -9.08
C ARG A 115 -9.77 1.90 -8.41
N VAL A 116 -9.66 0.64 -8.82
CA VAL A 116 -10.53 -0.46 -8.38
C VAL A 116 -9.73 -1.46 -7.54
N ASP A 117 -10.33 -1.94 -6.45
CA ASP A 117 -9.73 -3.00 -5.64
C ASP A 117 -9.73 -4.33 -6.40
N VAL A 118 -8.64 -5.09 -6.31
CA VAL A 118 -8.49 -6.38 -6.99
C VAL A 118 -9.58 -7.39 -6.59
N ALA A 119 -10.12 -7.29 -5.37
CA ALA A 119 -11.16 -8.18 -4.87
C ALA A 119 -12.49 -8.02 -5.62
N CYS A 120 -12.79 -6.82 -6.14
CA CYS A 120 -14.03 -6.56 -6.87
C CYS A 120 -13.83 -6.30 -8.36
N PHE A 121 -12.59 -6.09 -8.81
CA PHE A 121 -12.24 -5.83 -10.20
C PHE A 121 -12.92 -6.80 -11.20
N PRO A 122 -12.89 -8.14 -11.02
CA PRO A 122 -13.55 -9.05 -11.95
C PRO A 122 -15.06 -8.86 -12.09
N TRP A 123 -15.74 -8.35 -11.06
CA TRP A 123 -17.19 -8.16 -11.08
C TRP A 123 -17.62 -6.95 -11.91
N PHE A 124 -16.78 -5.92 -11.99
CA PHE A 124 -17.09 -4.68 -12.71
C PHE A 124 -16.44 -4.58 -14.08
N ALA A 125 -15.34 -5.31 -14.32
CA ALA A 125 -14.51 -5.11 -15.51
C ALA A 125 -15.29 -5.18 -16.82
N GLU A 126 -16.02 -6.27 -17.07
CA GLU A 126 -16.75 -6.45 -18.34
C GLU A 126 -17.99 -5.56 -18.46
N ARG A 127 -18.60 -5.21 -17.32
CA ARG A 127 -19.83 -4.41 -17.29
C ARG A 127 -19.56 -2.92 -17.52
N THR A 128 -18.42 -2.43 -17.04
CA THR A 128 -18.19 -1.00 -16.83
C THR A 128 -16.91 -0.49 -17.48
N LEU A 129 -15.85 -1.29 -17.55
CA LEU A 129 -14.55 -0.82 -18.00
C LEU A 129 -14.38 -1.04 -19.51
N VAL A 130 -13.65 -0.12 -20.13
CA VAL A 130 -13.25 -0.24 -21.54
C VAL A 130 -12.04 -1.18 -21.64
N PRO A 131 -12.06 -2.22 -22.50
CA PRO A 131 -10.88 -3.02 -22.78
C PRO A 131 -9.69 -2.15 -23.21
N LEU A 132 -8.51 -2.40 -22.65
CA LEU A 132 -7.32 -1.58 -22.90
C LEU A 132 -6.91 -1.58 -24.38
N ASN A 133 -7.16 -2.66 -25.11
CA ASN A 133 -6.90 -2.74 -26.55
C ASN A 133 -7.77 -1.77 -27.38
N ALA A 134 -8.94 -1.35 -26.87
CA ALA A 134 -9.82 -0.38 -27.51
C ALA A 134 -9.35 1.07 -27.32
N ILE A 135 -8.52 1.33 -26.31
CA ILE A 135 -7.99 2.68 -26.01
C ILE A 135 -6.74 2.98 -26.86
N GLY A 136 -5.97 1.96 -27.26
CA GLY A 136 -4.90 2.08 -28.26
C GLY A 136 -3.76 1.08 -28.10
N GLY A 137 -2.87 0.99 -29.11
CA GLY A 137 -1.78 0.02 -29.15
C GLY A 137 -0.64 0.23 -28.13
N GLY A 138 -0.59 1.40 -27.46
CA GLY A 138 0.44 1.71 -26.45
C GLY A 138 0.27 0.96 -25.13
N LEU A 139 -0.92 0.42 -24.85
CA LEU A 139 -1.21 -0.28 -23.60
C LEU A 139 -0.59 -1.69 -23.55
N THR A 140 -0.37 -2.32 -24.71
CA THR A 140 0.34 -3.61 -24.79
C THR A 140 1.80 -3.47 -24.36
N ASP A 141 2.49 -2.37 -24.72
CA ASP A 141 3.87 -2.14 -24.27
C ASP A 141 3.95 -1.87 -22.76
N LEU A 142 2.98 -1.15 -22.19
CA LEU A 142 2.90 -0.95 -20.75
C LEU A 142 2.61 -2.26 -20.00
N GLN A 143 1.67 -3.07 -20.50
CA GLN A 143 1.37 -4.37 -19.92
C GLN A 143 2.58 -5.31 -19.94
N SER A 144 3.40 -5.25 -21.01
CA SER A 144 4.63 -6.05 -21.13
C SER A 144 5.69 -5.75 -20.06
N LYS A 145 5.57 -4.63 -19.34
CA LYS A 145 6.46 -4.30 -18.22
C LYS A 145 6.15 -5.10 -16.95
N PHE A 146 5.02 -5.82 -16.91
CA PHE A 146 4.62 -6.64 -15.78
C PHE A 146 4.83 -8.13 -16.09
N THR A 147 5.14 -8.93 -15.06
CA THR A 147 5.23 -10.39 -15.21
C THR A 147 3.86 -10.99 -15.58
N GLU A 148 3.85 -12.14 -16.25
CA GLU A 148 2.61 -12.83 -16.64
C GLU A 148 1.68 -13.07 -15.43
N GLN A 149 2.24 -13.45 -14.29
CA GLN A 149 1.47 -13.63 -13.05
C GLN A 149 0.79 -12.33 -12.58
N LYS A 150 1.48 -11.18 -12.68
CA LYS A 150 0.89 -9.88 -12.32
C LYS A 150 -0.17 -9.46 -13.32
N GLN A 151 0.07 -9.67 -14.61
CA GLN A 151 -0.92 -9.38 -15.64
C GLN A 151 -2.19 -10.20 -15.43
N SER A 152 -2.04 -11.52 -15.27
CA SER A 152 -3.17 -12.43 -15.03
C SER A 152 -3.99 -12.04 -13.80
N ARG A 153 -3.35 -11.57 -12.73
CA ARG A 153 -4.04 -11.24 -11.48
C ARG A 153 -4.66 -9.84 -11.45
N PHE A 154 -4.02 -8.85 -12.07
CA PHE A 154 -4.37 -7.44 -11.88
C PHE A 154 -4.85 -6.74 -13.16
N CYS A 155 -4.65 -7.35 -14.33
CA CYS A 155 -5.02 -6.74 -15.62
C CYS A 155 -6.18 -7.46 -16.30
N LEU A 156 -6.21 -8.80 -16.19
CA LEU A 156 -7.04 -9.64 -17.04
C LEU A 156 -8.33 -10.09 -16.34
N VAL A 157 -9.43 -10.05 -17.08
CA VAL A 157 -10.69 -10.74 -16.78
C VAL A 157 -11.11 -11.48 -18.03
N ASN A 158 -11.32 -12.80 -17.92
CA ASN A 158 -11.62 -13.67 -19.07
C ASN A 158 -10.65 -13.48 -20.26
N ASN A 159 -9.35 -13.38 -19.94
CA ASN A 159 -8.24 -13.13 -20.89
C ASN A 159 -8.29 -11.78 -21.65
N ILE A 160 -9.13 -10.84 -21.22
CA ILE A 160 -9.19 -9.48 -21.77
C ILE A 160 -8.59 -8.53 -20.74
N ALA A 161 -7.69 -7.64 -21.18
CA ALA A 161 -7.07 -6.64 -20.33
C ALA A 161 -7.99 -5.43 -20.15
N TYR A 162 -8.39 -5.14 -18.90
CA TYR A 162 -9.25 -4.00 -18.55
C TYR A 162 -8.56 -2.98 -17.64
N ALA A 163 -7.50 -3.37 -16.92
CA ALA A 163 -6.83 -2.50 -15.97
C ALA A 163 -5.30 -2.67 -15.98
N MET A 164 -4.62 -1.71 -15.38
CA MET A 164 -3.18 -1.72 -15.18
C MET A 164 -2.86 -1.75 -13.67
N PRO A 165 -1.82 -2.49 -13.23
CA PRO A 165 -1.46 -2.53 -11.82
C PRO A 165 -0.89 -1.17 -11.41
N PHE A 166 -1.47 -0.56 -10.39
CA PHE A 166 -1.03 0.73 -9.86
C PHE A 166 -0.20 0.55 -8.58
N ASP A 167 -0.81 0.02 -7.52
CA ASP A 167 -0.16 -0.17 -6.22
C ASP A 167 -0.45 -1.56 -5.62
N ALA A 168 -0.01 -2.61 -6.32
CA ALA A 168 -0.12 -3.97 -5.85
C ALA A 168 0.62 -4.18 -4.51
N SER A 169 -0.02 -4.86 -3.58
CA SER A 169 0.45 -4.98 -2.19
C SER A 169 0.17 -6.38 -1.62
N VAL A 170 0.88 -6.73 -0.55
CA VAL A 170 0.61 -7.92 0.27
C VAL A 170 0.55 -7.52 1.75
N GLN A 171 -0.14 -8.31 2.55
CA GLN A 171 -0.11 -8.17 4.00
C GLN A 171 1.21 -8.73 4.54
N LEU A 172 1.85 -7.98 5.43
CA LEU A 172 3.06 -8.37 6.14
C LEU A 172 2.86 -8.12 7.64
N LEU A 173 3.64 -8.83 8.46
CA LEU A 173 3.78 -8.49 9.87
C LEU A 173 4.87 -7.43 10.02
N PHE A 174 4.52 -6.28 10.56
CA PHE A 174 5.48 -5.27 11.02
C PHE A 174 5.64 -5.38 12.54
N TYR A 175 6.86 -5.24 13.04
CA TYR A 175 7.15 -5.32 14.48
C TYR A 175 8.27 -4.37 14.90
N ARG A 176 8.28 -4.04 16.20
CA ARG A 176 9.29 -3.22 16.87
C ARG A 176 10.53 -4.04 17.23
N LYS A 177 11.59 -3.98 16.41
CA LYS A 177 12.87 -4.66 16.68
C LYS A 177 13.46 -4.25 18.01
N ASP A 178 13.41 -2.97 18.35
CA ASP A 178 13.89 -2.44 19.62
C ASP A 178 13.20 -3.09 20.83
N LEU A 179 11.88 -3.30 20.79
CA LEU A 179 11.18 -4.05 21.85
C LEU A 179 11.51 -5.55 21.83
N PHE A 180 11.64 -6.13 20.64
CA PHE A 180 11.96 -7.55 20.48
C PHE A 180 13.42 -7.88 20.82
N GLU A 181 14.32 -6.89 20.77
CA GLU A 181 15.75 -7.02 21.06
C GLU A 181 16.10 -6.57 22.49
N ASP A 182 15.24 -5.77 23.12
CA ASP A 182 15.42 -5.27 24.49
C ASP A 182 15.59 -6.41 25.52
N PRO A 183 16.73 -6.45 26.26
CA PRO A 183 17.01 -7.48 27.25
C PRO A 183 15.96 -7.57 28.37
N ILE A 184 15.36 -6.45 28.77
CA ILE A 184 14.36 -6.41 29.84
C ILE A 184 13.08 -7.09 29.36
N THR A 185 12.61 -6.72 28.19
CA THR A 185 11.40 -7.26 27.56
C THR A 185 11.56 -8.76 27.27
N LYS A 186 12.71 -9.19 26.74
CA LYS A 186 13.03 -10.63 26.56
C LYS A 186 12.95 -11.41 27.87
N ARG A 187 13.53 -10.86 28.94
CA ARG A 187 13.53 -11.51 30.25
C ARG A 187 12.13 -11.59 30.85
N MET A 188 11.36 -10.49 30.82
CA MET A 188 9.98 -10.45 31.30
C MET A 188 9.07 -11.41 30.53
N TYR A 189 9.25 -11.50 29.20
CA TYR A 189 8.51 -12.45 28.37
C TYR A 189 8.87 -13.90 28.73
N PHE A 190 10.15 -14.20 28.94
CA PHE A 190 10.58 -15.54 29.36
C PHE A 190 10.05 -15.92 30.74
N GLU A 191 10.10 -15.01 31.73
CA GLU A 191 9.59 -15.25 33.08
C GLU A 191 8.07 -15.46 33.10
N SER A 192 7.31 -14.75 32.25
CA SER A 192 5.84 -14.86 32.18
C SER A 192 5.33 -16.02 31.33
N THR A 193 6.07 -16.44 30.30
CA THR A 193 5.59 -17.44 29.31
C THR A 193 6.40 -18.72 29.25
N GLY A 194 7.61 -18.74 29.82
CA GLY A 194 8.57 -19.84 29.68
C GLY A 194 9.16 -20.01 28.27
N LYS A 195 8.99 -19.01 27.39
CA LYS A 195 9.45 -19.02 25.99
C LYS A 195 10.37 -17.83 25.71
N GLU A 196 11.31 -18.01 24.80
CA GLU A 196 12.13 -16.90 24.28
C GLU A 196 11.27 -15.98 23.40
N LEU A 197 11.42 -14.66 23.54
CA LEU A 197 10.74 -13.70 22.68
C LEU A 197 11.37 -13.71 21.29
N LYS A 198 10.60 -14.18 20.30
CA LYS A 198 10.97 -14.22 18.88
C LYS A 198 9.84 -13.64 18.04
N VAL A 199 10.17 -13.19 16.84
CA VAL A 199 9.17 -12.78 15.85
C VAL A 199 8.21 -13.97 15.63
N PRO A 200 6.88 -13.76 15.75
CA PRO A 200 5.93 -14.86 15.67
C PRO A 200 5.88 -15.43 14.26
N THR A 201 5.91 -16.76 14.16
CA THR A 201 5.73 -17.48 12.89
C THR A 201 4.37 -18.17 12.80
N THR A 202 3.59 -18.11 13.88
CA THR A 202 2.23 -18.65 13.99
C THR A 202 1.31 -17.64 14.67
N PHE A 203 0.00 -17.74 14.44
CA PHE A 203 -0.98 -16.91 15.14
C PHE A 203 -1.07 -17.22 16.65
N GLU A 204 -0.70 -18.44 17.06
CA GLU A 204 -0.58 -18.78 18.49
C GLU A 204 0.54 -17.97 19.15
N ASP A 205 1.71 -17.89 18.51
CA ASP A 205 2.83 -17.06 19.00
C ASP A 205 2.44 -15.57 18.99
N TYR A 206 1.80 -15.11 17.92
CA TYR A 206 1.32 -13.73 17.78
C TYR A 206 0.35 -13.35 18.91
N ASP A 207 -0.61 -14.21 19.24
CA ASP A 207 -1.56 -13.98 20.33
C ASP A 207 -0.89 -14.03 21.70
N ARG A 208 0.07 -14.94 21.90
CA ARG A 208 0.83 -15.01 23.16
C ARG A 208 1.66 -13.74 23.39
N ILE A 209 2.36 -13.25 22.37
CA ILE A 209 3.12 -12.00 22.43
C ILE A 209 2.15 -10.83 22.64
N SER A 210 1.01 -10.81 21.94
CA SER A 210 0.01 -9.76 22.09
C SER A 210 -0.52 -9.67 23.52
N ARG A 211 -0.83 -10.80 24.15
CA ARG A 211 -1.24 -10.88 25.57
C ARG A 211 -0.15 -10.41 26.52
N PHE A 212 1.12 -10.75 26.26
CA PHE A 212 2.24 -10.31 27.09
C PHE A 212 2.32 -8.78 27.12
N PHE A 213 2.36 -8.13 25.95
CA PHE A 213 2.39 -6.67 25.89
C PHE A 213 1.12 -6.05 26.48
N TYR A 214 -0.05 -6.63 26.21
CA TYR A 214 -1.30 -6.17 26.82
C TYR A 214 -1.23 -6.18 28.35
N ALA A 215 -0.72 -7.25 28.97
CA ALA A 215 -0.61 -7.35 30.44
C ALA A 215 0.37 -6.34 31.06
N HIS A 216 1.36 -5.87 30.28
CA HIS A 216 2.42 -4.97 30.75
C HIS A 216 2.30 -3.55 30.18
N ARG A 217 1.22 -3.25 29.45
CA ARG A 217 1.06 -1.96 28.77
C ARG A 217 0.95 -0.80 29.76
N GLU A 218 1.51 0.34 29.37
CA GLU A 218 1.38 1.60 30.10
C GLU A 218 1.00 2.70 29.10
N ALA A 219 -0.13 3.37 29.34
CA ALA A 219 -0.62 4.40 28.45
C ALA A 219 0.40 5.56 28.33
N GLY A 220 0.77 5.91 27.09
CA GLY A 220 1.77 6.94 26.80
C GLY A 220 3.23 6.49 26.94
N ASN A 221 3.49 5.20 27.16
CA ASN A 221 4.84 4.64 27.22
C ASN A 221 5.12 3.77 25.98
N GLU A 222 5.93 4.30 25.05
CA GLU A 222 6.30 3.62 23.80
C GLU A 222 7.09 2.30 24.00
N HIS A 223 7.66 2.09 25.20
CA HIS A 223 8.36 0.85 25.56
C HIS A 223 7.41 -0.21 26.14
N LYS A 224 6.19 0.19 26.48
CA LYS A 224 5.13 -0.68 27.00
C LYS A 224 3.82 -0.46 26.22
N PRO A 225 3.85 -0.66 24.90
CA PRO A 225 2.68 -0.47 24.05
C PRO A 225 1.66 -1.60 24.19
N TYR A 226 0.55 -1.49 23.45
CA TYR A 226 -0.26 -2.66 23.12
C TYR A 226 0.53 -3.64 22.25
N GLY A 227 0.23 -4.93 22.36
CA GLY A 227 0.94 -5.94 21.58
C GLY A 227 0.57 -5.95 20.11
N SER A 228 -0.71 -5.69 19.81
CA SER A 228 -1.24 -5.60 18.45
C SER A 228 -2.58 -4.85 18.44
N SER A 229 -3.06 -4.51 17.25
CA SER A 229 -4.39 -3.97 17.02
C SER A 229 -5.29 -4.92 16.23
N SER A 230 -6.61 -4.69 16.31
CA SER A 230 -7.62 -5.27 15.44
C SER A 230 -8.52 -4.16 14.90
N THR A 231 -8.65 -4.07 13.58
CA THR A 231 -9.45 -3.03 12.93
C THR A 231 -10.87 -3.54 12.71
N THR A 232 -11.85 -2.99 13.43
CA THR A 232 -13.20 -3.55 13.50
C THR A 232 -14.30 -2.62 12.97
N GLY A 233 -13.94 -1.56 12.25
CA GLY A 233 -14.93 -0.55 11.81
C GLY A 233 -15.75 -0.93 10.58
N SER A 234 -15.41 -2.00 9.85
CA SER A 234 -16.24 -2.49 8.75
C SER A 234 -16.18 -4.00 8.55
N ALA A 235 -17.26 -4.58 8.02
CA ALA A 235 -17.38 -6.02 7.80
C ALA A 235 -16.33 -6.57 6.82
N GLY A 236 -15.96 -5.78 5.80
CA GLY A 236 -14.93 -6.14 4.82
C GLY A 236 -13.54 -6.24 5.45
N ILE A 237 -13.19 -5.30 6.35
CA ILE A 237 -11.92 -5.34 7.07
C ILE A 237 -11.89 -6.51 8.05
N ILE A 238 -12.96 -6.70 8.82
CA ILE A 238 -13.08 -7.85 9.74
C ILE A 238 -12.93 -9.17 8.99
N SER A 239 -13.54 -9.27 7.81
CA SER A 239 -13.44 -10.45 6.95
C SER A 239 -12.01 -10.64 6.43
N SER A 240 -11.30 -9.57 6.07
CA SER A 240 -9.88 -9.64 5.68
C SER A 240 -8.98 -10.13 6.82
N GLU A 241 -9.13 -9.58 8.04
CA GLU A 241 -8.35 -10.03 9.22
C GLU A 241 -8.66 -11.49 9.59
N TYR A 242 -9.94 -11.87 9.54
CA TYR A 242 -10.36 -13.25 9.80
C TYR A 242 -9.83 -14.23 8.75
N LEU A 243 -9.97 -13.90 7.45
CA LEU A 243 -9.55 -14.79 6.36
C LEU A 243 -8.03 -15.02 6.36
N LEU A 244 -7.24 -14.04 6.79
CA LEU A 244 -5.80 -14.21 6.97
C LEU A 244 -5.50 -15.37 7.95
N ARG A 245 -6.16 -15.37 9.12
CA ARG A 245 -6.03 -16.46 10.10
C ARG A 245 -6.58 -17.79 9.57
N TYR A 246 -7.69 -17.74 8.85
CA TYR A 246 -8.32 -18.91 8.25
C TYR A 246 -7.39 -19.61 7.26
N TYR A 247 -6.75 -18.85 6.36
CA TYR A 247 -5.78 -19.38 5.41
C TYR A 247 -4.50 -19.89 6.10
N ALA A 248 -4.03 -19.20 7.14
CA ALA A 248 -2.89 -19.68 7.93
C ALA A 248 -3.18 -21.01 8.66
N ALA A 249 -4.43 -21.27 9.02
CA ALA A 249 -4.88 -22.55 9.59
C ALA A 249 -5.10 -23.66 8.54
N GLY A 250 -4.76 -23.41 7.26
CA GLY A 250 -4.94 -24.37 6.16
C GLY A 250 -6.35 -24.37 5.56
N GLY A 251 -7.19 -23.39 5.91
CA GLY A 251 -8.46 -23.17 5.25
C GLY A 251 -8.28 -22.73 3.79
N CYS A 252 -9.29 -22.95 2.96
CA CYS A 252 -9.33 -22.50 1.58
C CYS A 252 -10.76 -22.14 1.23
N LEU A 253 -11.00 -20.88 0.82
CA LEU A 253 -12.35 -20.38 0.57
C LEU A 253 -12.91 -20.89 -0.76
N ILE A 254 -12.03 -21.04 -1.75
CA ILE A 254 -12.32 -21.62 -3.06
C ILE A 254 -11.33 -22.76 -3.26
N ASP A 255 -11.82 -23.99 -3.18
CA ASP A 255 -11.03 -25.19 -3.44
C ASP A 255 -11.28 -25.70 -4.88
N SER A 256 -11.24 -27.00 -5.12
CA SER A 256 -11.59 -27.58 -6.42
C SER A 256 -13.07 -27.42 -6.79
N SER A 257 -13.92 -26.99 -5.85
CA SER A 257 -15.31 -26.65 -6.10
C SER A 257 -15.45 -25.20 -6.58
N SER A 258 -16.39 -24.96 -7.50
CA SER A 258 -16.68 -23.61 -8.01
C SER A 258 -17.50 -22.74 -7.04
N THR A 259 -17.85 -23.26 -5.87
CA THR A 259 -18.70 -22.59 -4.89
C THR A 259 -17.87 -22.21 -3.66
N PRO A 260 -17.79 -20.93 -3.28
CA PRO A 260 -17.08 -20.51 -2.09
C PRO A 260 -17.66 -21.17 -0.83
N SER A 261 -16.82 -21.77 -0.01
CA SER A 261 -17.24 -22.39 1.25
C SER A 261 -16.16 -22.30 2.32
N LEU A 262 -16.59 -22.32 3.58
CA LEU A 262 -15.70 -22.42 4.72
C LEU A 262 -15.80 -23.83 5.29
N SER A 263 -14.66 -24.49 5.48
CA SER A 263 -14.55 -25.70 6.29
C SER A 263 -14.97 -25.39 7.74
N PRO A 264 -16.11 -25.93 8.24
CA PRO A 264 -16.66 -25.54 9.53
C PRO A 264 -15.71 -25.75 10.72
N PRO A 265 -15.00 -26.89 10.85
CA PRO A 265 -14.09 -27.11 11.98
C PRO A 265 -12.95 -26.08 12.06
N ILE A 266 -12.41 -25.67 10.91
CA ILE A 266 -11.34 -24.65 10.85
C ILE A 266 -11.95 -23.27 11.13
N ALA A 267 -13.09 -22.98 10.51
CA ALA A 267 -13.74 -21.68 10.61
C ALA A 267 -14.19 -21.36 12.04
N GLU A 268 -14.84 -22.30 12.72
CA GLU A 268 -15.30 -22.13 14.11
C GLU A 268 -14.12 -21.91 15.06
N LYS A 269 -13.05 -22.71 14.91
CA LYS A 269 -11.83 -22.56 15.72
C LYS A 269 -11.20 -21.18 15.52
N VAL A 270 -10.97 -20.79 14.26
CA VAL A 270 -10.33 -19.51 13.94
C VAL A 270 -11.18 -18.33 14.37
N LEU A 271 -12.51 -18.43 14.25
CA LEU A 271 -13.43 -17.39 14.69
C LEU A 271 -13.36 -17.21 16.21
N ALA A 272 -13.33 -18.31 16.97
CA ALA A 272 -13.18 -18.27 18.42
C ALA A 272 -11.83 -17.65 18.84
N GLU A 273 -10.74 -18.00 18.15
CA GLU A 273 -9.41 -17.42 18.37
C GLU A 273 -9.40 -15.92 18.06
N TYR A 274 -9.98 -15.49 16.94
CA TYR A 274 -10.09 -14.08 16.56
C TYR A 274 -10.93 -13.28 17.54
N ILE A 275 -12.10 -13.78 17.96
CA ILE A 275 -12.94 -13.11 18.98
C ILE A 275 -12.19 -13.00 20.31
N HIS A 276 -11.47 -14.05 20.70
CA HIS A 276 -10.67 -14.01 21.92
C HIS A 276 -9.53 -12.97 21.82
N GLN A 277 -8.91 -12.79 20.65
CA GLN A 277 -7.91 -11.75 20.40
C GLN A 277 -8.41 -10.35 20.74
N LEU A 278 -9.68 -10.04 20.42
CA LEU A 278 -10.29 -8.72 20.68
C LEU A 278 -10.30 -8.32 22.17
N SER A 279 -10.09 -9.26 23.10
CA SER A 279 -10.02 -8.97 24.54
C SER A 279 -8.66 -8.41 25.01
N PHE A 280 -7.62 -8.55 24.18
CA PHE A 280 -6.25 -8.11 24.49
C PHE A 280 -5.56 -7.38 23.34
N SER A 281 -6.19 -7.25 22.17
CA SER A 281 -5.75 -6.34 21.12
C SER A 281 -6.33 -4.95 21.32
N ASP A 282 -5.68 -3.98 20.69
CA ASP A 282 -6.22 -2.65 20.59
C ASP A 282 -7.34 -2.59 19.54
N ARG A 283 -8.56 -2.29 19.99
CA ARG A 283 -9.74 -2.31 19.13
C ARG A 283 -9.93 -0.96 18.44
N ILE A 284 -9.57 -0.94 17.16
CA ILE A 284 -9.62 0.27 16.35
C ILE A 284 -10.94 0.29 15.57
N ASN A 285 -11.82 1.21 15.93
CA ASN A 285 -13.09 1.43 15.22
C ASN A 285 -12.90 2.37 14.01
N SER A 286 -12.17 1.89 13.01
CA SER A 286 -11.91 2.60 11.75
C SER A 286 -12.36 1.74 10.57
N GLU A 287 -12.90 2.38 9.53
CA GLU A 287 -13.31 1.72 8.29
C GLU A 287 -12.13 1.31 7.40
N TRP A 288 -10.91 1.75 7.73
CA TRP A 288 -9.67 1.46 7.00
C TRP A 288 -8.45 1.36 7.92
N TRP A 289 -7.37 0.73 7.43
CA TRP A 289 -6.11 0.49 8.17
C TRP A 289 -5.29 1.74 8.51
N GLY A 290 -5.70 2.95 8.08
CA GLY A 290 -4.95 4.18 8.34
C GLY A 290 -4.68 4.43 9.82
N GLU A 291 -5.67 4.18 10.68
CA GLU A 291 -5.54 4.37 12.13
C GLU A 291 -4.63 3.32 12.77
N SER A 292 -4.67 2.05 12.36
CA SER A 292 -3.74 1.04 12.91
C SER A 292 -2.28 1.34 12.55
N ILE A 293 -2.06 1.91 11.38
CA ILE A 293 -0.74 2.36 10.93
C ILE A 293 -0.27 3.55 11.74
N ALA A 294 -1.11 4.58 11.90
CA ALA A 294 -0.79 5.76 12.70
C ALA A 294 -0.42 5.38 14.15
N ARG A 295 -1.12 4.40 14.72
CA ARG A 295 -0.83 3.89 16.07
C ARG A 295 0.45 3.07 16.17
N PHE A 296 0.81 2.37 15.10
CA PHE A 296 2.12 1.73 15.02
C PHE A 296 3.23 2.79 14.90
N GLU A 297 3.02 3.83 14.08
CA GLU A 297 3.96 4.94 13.89
C GLU A 297 4.15 5.83 15.13
N SER A 298 3.13 5.95 15.99
CA SER A 298 3.22 6.68 17.27
C SER A 298 3.90 5.86 18.37
N GLY A 299 4.23 4.59 18.10
CA GLY A 299 4.82 3.68 19.08
C GLY A 299 3.82 3.06 20.05
N ASP A 300 2.51 3.13 19.77
CA ASP A 300 1.47 2.56 20.63
C ASP A 300 1.26 1.05 20.42
N LEU A 301 1.90 0.46 19.40
CA LEU A 301 1.81 -0.96 19.05
C LEU A 301 3.20 -1.61 18.93
N ALA A 302 3.37 -2.81 19.49
CA ALA A 302 4.57 -3.63 19.32
C ALA A 302 4.60 -4.36 17.97
N MET A 303 3.43 -4.76 17.46
CA MET A 303 3.23 -5.45 16.19
C MET A 303 2.00 -4.92 15.46
N ASN A 304 2.03 -4.91 14.13
CA ASN A 304 0.89 -4.59 13.30
C ASN A 304 0.91 -5.42 12.01
N ILE A 305 -0.21 -6.03 11.63
CA ILE A 305 -0.36 -6.69 10.34
C ILE A 305 -1.10 -5.72 9.41
N ALA A 306 -0.46 -5.33 8.31
CA ALA A 306 -1.10 -4.50 7.32
C ALA A 306 -0.52 -4.70 5.92
N TYR A 307 -1.17 -4.09 4.93
CA TYR A 307 -0.69 -4.06 3.56
C TYR A 307 0.52 -3.11 3.41
N MET A 308 1.58 -3.60 2.77
CA MET A 308 2.85 -2.87 2.66
C MET A 308 2.73 -1.48 2.01
N ASN A 309 1.83 -1.32 1.04
CA ASN A 309 1.60 -0.05 0.33
C ASN A 309 1.06 1.06 1.24
N LEU A 310 0.54 0.70 2.41
CA LEU A 310 0.06 1.67 3.39
C LEU A 310 1.18 2.12 4.35
N PHE A 311 2.29 1.39 4.42
CA PHE A 311 3.44 1.66 5.31
C PHE A 311 4.47 2.63 4.71
N ASN A 312 4.13 3.35 3.64
CA ASN A 312 5.11 4.16 2.89
C ASN A 312 5.61 5.39 3.68
N ASP A 313 4.76 5.98 4.52
CA ASP A 313 5.13 7.15 5.35
C ASP A 313 5.98 6.75 6.57
N VAL A 314 5.86 5.49 7.02
CA VAL A 314 6.62 4.89 8.13
C VAL A 314 8.12 4.91 7.87
N ALA A 315 8.54 4.79 6.61
CA ALA A 315 9.96 4.85 6.21
C ALA A 315 10.61 6.21 6.53
N HIS A 316 9.82 7.25 6.75
CA HIS A 316 10.28 8.59 7.12
C HIS A 316 10.06 8.93 8.60
N SER A 317 9.50 8.00 9.38
CA SER A 317 9.28 8.17 10.81
C SER A 317 10.58 7.98 11.61
N PRO A 318 10.67 8.55 12.84
CA PRO A 318 11.76 8.25 13.76
C PRO A 318 11.94 6.76 14.06
N MET A 319 10.87 5.97 13.88
CA MET A 319 10.84 4.54 14.12
C MET A 319 11.37 3.69 12.95
N SER A 320 11.65 4.28 11.79
CA SER A 320 12.10 3.56 10.58
C SER A 320 13.26 2.59 10.83
N ASN A 321 14.25 2.97 11.64
CA ASN A 321 15.40 2.10 11.97
C ASN A 321 15.04 0.95 12.93
N SER A 322 14.00 1.13 13.74
CA SER A 322 13.53 0.19 14.77
C SER A 322 12.46 -0.77 14.28
N ILE A 323 12.05 -0.70 13.01
CA ILE A 323 11.00 -1.56 12.46
C ILE A 323 11.62 -2.76 11.73
N GLY A 324 11.04 -3.92 11.98
CA GLY A 324 11.27 -5.16 11.23
C GLY A 324 9.98 -5.58 10.53
N TYR A 325 10.14 -6.47 9.54
CA TYR A 325 9.03 -7.11 8.85
C TYR A 325 9.27 -8.61 8.73
N ALA A 326 8.19 -9.39 8.65
CA ALA A 326 8.21 -10.84 8.48
C ALA A 326 7.06 -11.33 7.60
#